data_AF-A0A1N7J5L0-F1
#
_entry.id   AF-A0A1N7J5L0-F1
#
_cell.length_a   1.000
_cell.length_b   1.000
_cell.length_c   1.000
_cell.angle_alpha   90.00
_cell.angle_beta   90.00
_cell.angle_gamma   90.00
#
_symmetry.space_group_name_H-M   'P 1'
#
loop_
_entity.id
_entity.type
_entity.pdbx_description
1 polymer ?
#
loop_
_entity_poly.entity_id
_entity_poly.type
_entity_poly.pdbx_seq_one_letter_code
_entity_poly.pdbx_strand_id
1 'polypeptide(L)'
;MQGHITLSKKERHYQFFYLILMLVTAMLFLGVIFLKGFESPFSDEDVRGIHNLEQKAEFDQHQKVILPIMDSTYTMITKLTDEAPQPFVENNIFVGVNDLNNYFKSYDIVDTRKDAYPQIAKFYKMYFEDKKIISTTSDDIKRFEKQVEECRIGFKDKQDKIYQRKSALKARTQ
;
A
#
# COMPACT_ATOMS: atom_id res chain seq x y z
N MET A 1 33.52 -45.59 -62.65
CA MET A 1 33.85 -47.03 -62.64
C MET A 1 32.86 -47.73 -61.72
N GLN A 2 31.87 -48.42 -62.29
CA GLN A 2 30.89 -49.20 -61.54
C GLN A 2 31.52 -50.56 -61.21
N GLY A 3 32.13 -50.67 -60.03
CA GLY A 3 32.60 -51.95 -59.52
C GLY A 3 31.41 -52.79 -59.08
N HIS A 4 31.06 -53.80 -59.87
CA HIS A 4 30.13 -54.85 -59.44
C HIS A 4 30.81 -55.66 -58.34
N ILE A 5 30.57 -55.29 -57.09
CA ILE A 5 31.02 -56.03 -55.93
C ILE A 5 30.07 -57.22 -55.76
N THR A 6 30.43 -58.38 -56.28
CA THR A 6 29.75 -59.65 -55.98
C THR A 6 30.19 -60.12 -54.59
N LEU A 7 29.66 -59.47 -53.55
CA LEU A 7 29.92 -59.83 -52.15
C LEU A 7 29.12 -61.09 -51.77
N SER A 8 29.78 -62.06 -51.14
CA SER A 8 29.15 -63.31 -50.70
C SER A 8 28.04 -63.04 -49.66
N LYS A 9 26.96 -63.84 -49.65
CA LYS A 9 25.80 -63.67 -48.74
C LYS A 9 26.20 -63.46 -47.27
N LYS A 10 27.30 -64.08 -46.82
CA LYS A 10 27.85 -63.90 -45.47
C LYS A 10 28.44 -62.51 -45.23
N GLU A 11 29.23 -61.99 -46.15
CA GLU A 11 29.88 -60.68 -46.03
C GLU A 11 28.86 -59.53 -46.06
N ARG A 12 27.80 -59.68 -46.86
CA ARG A 12 26.67 -58.73 -46.88
C ARG A 12 25.96 -58.65 -45.51
N HIS A 13 25.89 -59.76 -44.79
CA HIS A 13 25.25 -59.82 -43.47
C HIS A 13 26.10 -59.09 -42.42
N TYR A 14 27.42 -59.28 -42.44
CA TYR A 14 28.34 -58.54 -41.56
C TYR A 14 28.34 -57.04 -41.85
N GLN A 15 28.33 -56.64 -43.12
CA GLN A 15 28.24 -55.23 -43.50
C GLN A 15 26.91 -54.60 -43.05
N PHE A 16 25.80 -55.34 -43.15
CA PHE A 16 24.50 -54.88 -42.67
C PHE A 16 24.48 -54.69 -41.14
N PHE A 17 25.02 -55.64 -40.38
CA PHE A 17 25.16 -55.51 -38.92
C PHE A 17 26.05 -54.34 -38.52
N TYR A 18 27.16 -54.10 -39.24
CA TYR A 18 28.04 -52.97 -38.99
C TYR A 18 27.30 -51.63 -39.20
N LEU A 19 26.52 -51.50 -40.28
CA LEU A 19 25.72 -50.30 -40.54
C LEU A 19 24.65 -50.06 -39.47
N ILE A 20 23.98 -51.12 -38.99
CA ILE A 20 23.02 -51.02 -37.88
C ILE A 20 23.72 -50.54 -36.61
N LEU A 21 24.87 -51.11 -36.28
CA LEU A 21 25.62 -50.75 -35.08
C LEU A 21 26.10 -49.29 -35.14
N MET A 22 26.52 -48.83 -36.32
CA MET A 22 26.91 -47.43 -36.55
C MET A 22 25.71 -46.48 -36.41
N LEU A 23 24.53 -46.88 -36.90
CA LEU A 23 23.29 -46.11 -36.76
C LEU A 23 22.84 -46.00 -35.30
N VAL A 24 22.87 -47.10 -34.55
CA VAL A 24 22.49 -47.13 -33.13
C VAL A 24 23.44 -46.26 -32.30
N THR A 25 24.74 -46.37 -32.54
CA THR A 25 25.73 -45.54 -31.85
C THR A 25 25.55 -44.06 -32.18
N ALA A 26 25.30 -43.70 -33.44
CA ALA A 26 24.99 -42.32 -33.83
C ALA A 26 23.72 -41.78 -33.12
N MET A 27 22.64 -42.59 -33.04
CA MET A 27 21.43 -42.21 -32.30
C MET A 27 21.69 -42.01 -30.80
N LEU A 28 22.51 -42.85 -30.18
CA LEU A 28 22.89 -42.70 -28.77
C LEU A 28 23.68 -41.42 -28.54
N PHE A 29 24.66 -41.11 -29.41
CA PHE A 29 25.43 -39.88 -29.31
C PHE A 29 24.55 -38.64 -29.48
N LEU A 30 23.64 -38.64 -30.46
CA LEU A 30 22.68 -37.56 -30.65
C LEU A 30 21.75 -37.43 -29.43
N GLY A 31 21.24 -38.55 -28.91
CA GLY A 31 20.40 -38.56 -27.71
C GLY A 31 21.11 -37.95 -26.49
N VAL A 32 22.37 -38.33 -26.25
CA VAL A 32 23.17 -37.76 -25.14
C VAL A 32 23.43 -36.27 -25.34
N ILE A 33 23.76 -35.82 -26.56
CA ILE A 33 24.02 -34.41 -26.85
C ILE A 33 22.74 -33.57 -26.66
N PHE A 34 21.58 -34.03 -27.15
CA PHE A 34 20.32 -33.33 -27.00
C PHE A 34 19.82 -33.31 -25.55
N LEU A 35 19.98 -34.41 -24.80
CA LEU A 35 19.53 -34.49 -23.40
C LEU A 35 20.44 -33.72 -22.44
N LYS A 36 21.72 -33.53 -22.77
CA LYS A 36 22.66 -32.78 -21.91
C LYS A 36 22.37 -31.28 -21.82
N GLY A 37 21.65 -30.71 -22.80
CA GLY A 37 21.25 -29.30 -22.85
C GLY A 37 19.78 -29.05 -22.55
N PHE A 38 19.01 -30.08 -22.19
CA PHE A 38 17.60 -29.93 -21.86
C PHE A 38 17.46 -29.61 -20.37
N GLU A 39 17.34 -28.34 -20.03
CA GLU A 39 16.92 -27.94 -18.68
C GLU A 39 15.50 -28.46 -18.46
N SER A 40 15.32 -29.26 -17.41
CA SER A 40 14.03 -29.85 -17.07
C SER A 40 12.98 -28.74 -16.86
N PRO A 41 11.78 -28.84 -17.44
CA PRO A 41 10.66 -27.93 -17.15
C PRO A 41 10.09 -28.13 -15.72
N PHE A 42 10.74 -28.97 -14.92
CA PHE A 42 10.51 -29.16 -13.49
C PHE A 42 11.76 -28.75 -12.69
N SER A 43 12.52 -27.77 -13.17
CA SER A 43 13.65 -27.23 -12.41
C SER A 43 13.13 -26.47 -11.18
N ASP A 44 13.95 -26.38 -10.14
CA ASP A 44 13.61 -25.65 -8.90
C ASP A 44 13.25 -24.17 -9.15
N GLU A 45 13.64 -23.61 -10.30
CA GLU A 45 13.33 -22.24 -10.70
C GLU A 45 11.83 -22.05 -11.01
N ASP A 46 11.21 -22.98 -11.74
CA ASP A 46 9.79 -22.93 -12.07
C ASP A 46 8.93 -23.12 -10.82
N VAL A 47 9.35 -23.99 -9.89
CA VAL A 47 8.67 -24.18 -8.59
C VAL A 47 8.72 -22.91 -7.74
N ARG A 48 9.87 -22.20 -7.71
CA ARG A 48 9.99 -20.89 -7.05
C ARG A 48 9.13 -19.83 -7.73
N GLY A 49 9.04 -19.86 -9.06
CA GLY A 49 8.17 -18.99 -9.84
C GLY A 49 6.70 -19.14 -9.44
N ILE A 50 6.23 -20.38 -9.34
CA ILE A 50 4.85 -20.71 -8.91
C ILE A 50 4.60 -20.23 -7.46
N HIS A 51 5.51 -20.52 -6.53
CA HIS A 51 5.37 -20.08 -5.13
C HIS A 51 5.31 -18.55 -5.02
N ASN A 52 6.12 -17.82 -5.78
CA ASN A 52 6.09 -16.36 -5.81
C ASN A 52 4.76 -15.81 -6.38
N LEU A 53 4.19 -16.47 -7.39
CA LEU A 53 2.89 -16.10 -7.94
C LEU A 53 1.77 -16.35 -6.95
N GLU A 54 1.83 -17.46 -6.21
CA GLU A 54 0.87 -17.78 -5.15
C GLU A 54 0.90 -16.74 -4.03
N GLN A 55 2.10 -16.37 -3.55
CA GLN A 55 2.28 -15.32 -2.55
C GLN A 55 1.76 -13.95 -3.01
N LYS A 56 1.95 -13.60 -4.29
CA LYS A 56 1.38 -12.36 -4.86
C LYS A 56 -0.14 -12.41 -4.94
N ALA A 57 -0.70 -13.56 -5.33
CA ALA A 57 -2.14 -13.74 -5.41
C ALA A 57 -2.78 -13.67 -4.02
N GLU A 58 -2.14 -14.25 -3.00
CA GLU A 58 -2.56 -14.16 -1.60
C GLU A 58 -2.54 -12.70 -1.12
N PHE A 59 -1.44 -11.98 -1.36
CA PHE A 59 -1.36 -10.55 -1.04
C PHE A 59 -2.47 -9.75 -1.73
N ASP A 60 -2.74 -9.99 -3.02
CA ASP A 60 -3.76 -9.27 -3.77
C ASP A 60 -5.19 -9.55 -3.24
N GLN A 61 -5.45 -10.74 -2.69
CA GLN A 61 -6.71 -11.04 -1.99
C GLN A 61 -6.85 -10.22 -0.71
N HIS A 62 -5.80 -10.19 0.10
CA HIS A 62 -5.73 -9.39 1.32
C HIS A 62 -5.84 -7.89 1.04
N GLN A 63 -5.19 -7.43 -0.03
CA GLN A 63 -5.24 -6.05 -0.49
C GLN A 63 -6.67 -5.60 -0.79
N LYS A 64 -7.50 -6.45 -1.44
CA LYS A 64 -8.90 -6.12 -1.73
C LYS A 64 -9.76 -5.90 -0.47
N VAL A 65 -9.39 -6.52 0.65
CA VAL A 65 -10.10 -6.39 1.92
C VAL A 65 -9.68 -5.11 2.65
N ILE A 66 -8.39 -4.78 2.64
CA ILE A 66 -7.85 -3.64 3.41
C ILE A 66 -7.96 -2.30 2.66
N LEU A 67 -7.98 -2.30 1.32
CA LEU A 67 -8.11 -1.09 0.50
C LEU A 67 -9.36 -0.25 0.85
N PRO A 68 -10.57 -0.82 0.99
CA PRO A 68 -11.74 -0.05 1.40
C PRO A 68 -11.58 0.63 2.77
N ILE A 69 -10.90 -0.03 3.71
CA ILE A 69 -10.62 0.54 5.04
C ILE A 69 -9.65 1.72 4.89
N MET A 70 -8.61 1.57 4.06
CA MET A 70 -7.67 2.64 3.75
C MET A 70 -8.37 3.87 3.15
N ASP A 71 -9.14 3.68 2.09
CA ASP A 71 -9.81 4.76 1.36
C ASP A 71 -10.89 5.43 2.20
N SER A 72 -11.67 4.65 2.95
CA SER A 72 -12.72 5.17 3.83
C SER A 72 -12.11 5.97 4.99
N THR A 73 -11.04 5.47 5.62
CA THR A 73 -10.32 6.17 6.70
C THR A 73 -9.75 7.49 6.19
N TYR A 74 -9.09 7.49 5.03
CA TYR A 74 -8.57 8.72 4.41
C TYR A 74 -9.67 9.74 4.12
N THR A 75 -10.79 9.26 3.58
CA THR A 75 -11.95 10.09 3.26
C THR A 75 -12.56 10.69 4.53
N MET A 76 -12.66 9.92 5.61
CA MET A 76 -13.14 10.41 6.91
C MET A 76 -12.24 11.51 7.46
N ILE A 77 -10.91 11.33 7.45
CA ILE A 77 -9.96 12.34 7.93
C ILE A 77 -10.02 13.60 7.06
N THR A 78 -10.10 13.45 5.74
CA THR A 78 -10.09 14.58 4.80
C THR A 78 -11.36 15.42 4.90
N LYS A 79 -12.50 14.78 5.19
CA LYS A 79 -13.79 15.46 5.40
C LYS A 79 -13.89 16.20 6.75
N LEU A 80 -12.89 16.08 7.63
CA LEU A 80 -12.85 16.86 8.86
C LEU A 80 -12.76 18.35 8.54
N THR A 81 -13.76 19.07 9.02
CA THR A 81 -13.88 20.53 8.98
C THR A 81 -13.12 21.17 10.13
N ASP A 82 -13.13 22.51 10.18
CA ASP A 82 -12.53 23.28 11.28
C ASP A 82 -13.29 23.15 12.60
N GLU A 83 -14.47 22.53 12.60
CA GLU A 83 -15.24 22.23 13.80
C GLU A 83 -14.76 20.94 14.49
N ALA A 84 -14.87 20.90 15.82
CA ALA A 84 -14.46 19.75 16.60
C ALA A 84 -15.18 18.47 16.13
N PRO A 85 -14.44 17.39 15.77
CA PRO A 85 -15.05 16.17 15.29
C PRO A 85 -15.92 15.51 16.36
N GLN A 86 -17.03 14.92 15.92
CA GLN A 86 -17.90 14.14 16.79
C GLN A 86 -17.15 12.91 17.32
N PRO A 87 -17.31 12.51 18.60
CA PRO A 87 -16.58 11.38 19.18
C PRO A 87 -16.71 10.07 18.39
N PHE A 88 -17.86 9.83 17.77
CA PHE A 88 -18.07 8.66 16.91
C PHE A 88 -17.17 8.67 15.66
N VAL A 89 -16.98 9.84 15.03
CA VAL A 89 -16.11 9.99 13.86
C VAL A 89 -14.65 9.79 14.26
N GLU A 90 -14.22 10.36 15.40
CA GLU A 90 -12.87 10.14 15.93
C GLU A 90 -12.60 8.64 16.19
N ASN A 91 -13.56 7.96 16.83
CA ASN A 91 -13.43 6.53 17.10
C ASN A 91 -13.33 5.70 15.81
N ASN A 92 -14.14 6.00 14.79
CA ASN A 92 -14.09 5.28 13.52
C ASN A 92 -12.75 5.47 12.80
N ILE A 93 -12.20 6.69 12.82
CA ILE A 93 -10.86 6.96 12.27
C ILE A 93 -9.81 6.17 13.05
N PHE A 94 -9.89 6.16 14.39
CA PHE A 94 -8.96 5.42 15.22
C PHE A 94 -8.99 3.90 14.95
N VAL A 95 -10.18 3.33 14.83
CA VAL A 95 -10.37 1.92 14.46
C VAL A 95 -9.75 1.66 13.07
N GLY A 96 -10.08 2.47 12.06
CA GLY A 96 -9.53 2.29 10.71
C GLY A 96 -8.00 2.38 10.66
N VAL A 97 -7.40 3.33 11.39
CA VAL A 97 -5.94 3.45 11.53
C VAL A 97 -5.34 2.21 12.22
N ASN A 98 -5.98 1.71 13.27
CA ASN A 98 -5.50 0.54 13.99
C ASN A 98 -5.62 -0.74 13.16
N ASP A 99 -6.69 -0.87 12.38
CA ASP A 99 -6.90 -1.97 11.44
C ASP A 99 -5.79 -1.96 10.38
N LEU A 100 -5.50 -0.81 9.76
CA LEU A 100 -4.38 -0.68 8.81
C LEU A 100 -3.02 -1.04 9.41
N ASN A 101 -2.76 -0.63 10.66
CA ASN A 101 -1.50 -0.91 11.32
C ASN A 101 -1.30 -2.39 11.67
N ASN A 102 -2.39 -3.12 11.90
CA ASN A 102 -2.33 -4.48 12.44
C ASN A 102 -2.75 -5.56 11.43
N TYR A 103 -3.41 -5.21 10.34
CA TYR A 103 -3.98 -6.16 9.39
C TYR A 103 -2.98 -7.24 8.96
N PHE A 104 -1.83 -6.83 8.42
CA PHE A 104 -0.80 -7.77 7.95
C PHE A 104 0.07 -8.40 9.05
N LYS A 105 -0.11 -8.03 10.33
CA LYS A 105 0.63 -8.67 11.44
C LYS A 105 0.09 -10.05 11.78
N SER A 106 -1.18 -10.30 11.44
CA SER A 106 -1.86 -11.57 11.71
C SER A 106 -1.78 -12.57 10.55
N TYR A 107 -1.18 -12.17 9.42
CA TYR A 107 -1.06 -13.00 8.22
C TYR A 107 0.41 -13.25 7.87
N ASP A 108 0.74 -14.49 7.50
CA ASP A 108 2.09 -14.89 7.11
C ASP A 108 2.35 -14.64 5.62
N ILE A 109 2.22 -13.39 5.19
CA ILE A 109 2.41 -12.99 3.80
C ILE A 109 3.85 -12.57 3.60
N VAL A 110 4.56 -13.13 2.62
CA VAL A 110 5.99 -12.82 2.40
C VAL A 110 6.19 -11.54 1.56
N ASP A 111 5.15 -11.04 0.90
CA ASP A 111 5.21 -9.85 0.05
C ASP A 111 5.60 -8.58 0.81
N THR A 112 6.64 -7.87 0.34
CA THR A 112 7.20 -6.67 0.97
C THR A 112 6.26 -5.47 0.95
N ARG A 113 5.26 -5.45 0.05
CA ARG A 113 4.26 -4.38 0.00
C ARG A 113 3.43 -4.29 1.28
N LYS A 114 3.35 -5.37 2.07
CA LYS A 114 2.67 -5.37 3.37
C LYS A 114 3.26 -4.36 4.35
N ASP A 115 4.56 -4.06 4.23
CA ASP A 115 5.29 -3.18 5.14
C ASP A 115 4.94 -1.69 4.95
N ALA A 116 4.22 -1.35 3.86
CA ALA A 116 3.71 -0.01 3.62
C ALA A 116 2.51 0.34 4.53
N TYR A 117 1.66 -0.63 4.89
CA TYR A 117 0.42 -0.36 5.63
C TYR A 117 0.64 0.22 7.03
N PRO A 118 1.60 -0.25 7.84
CA PRO A 118 1.94 0.42 9.10
C PRO A 118 2.42 1.87 8.92
N GLN A 119 3.11 2.18 7.81
CA GLN A 119 3.56 3.53 7.50
C GLN A 119 2.38 4.43 7.10
N ILE A 120 1.46 3.91 6.30
CA ILE A 120 0.20 4.59 5.94
C ILE A 120 -0.62 4.87 7.20
N ALA A 121 -0.76 3.91 8.10
CA ALA A 121 -1.44 4.10 9.37
C ALA A 121 -0.80 5.20 10.23
N LYS A 122 0.54 5.24 10.30
CA LYS A 122 1.27 6.31 10.99
C LYS A 122 1.01 7.68 10.36
N PHE A 123 0.99 7.76 9.02
CA PHE A 123 0.65 8.98 8.31
C PHE A 123 -0.79 9.42 8.60
N TYR A 124 -1.76 8.52 8.57
CA TYR A 124 -3.17 8.84 8.88
C TYR A 124 -3.35 9.33 10.31
N LYS A 125 -2.64 8.72 11.27
CA LYS A 125 -2.64 9.20 12.65
C LYS A 125 -2.15 10.65 12.74
N MET A 126 -1.00 10.95 12.14
CA MET A 126 -0.44 12.30 12.12
C MET A 126 -1.37 13.29 11.42
N TYR A 127 -1.92 12.92 10.26
CA TYR A 127 -2.83 13.77 9.50
C TYR A 127 -4.12 14.09 10.28
N PHE A 128 -4.66 13.10 11.01
CA PHE A 128 -5.80 13.31 11.90
C PHE A 128 -5.47 14.23 13.08
N GLU A 129 -4.31 14.04 13.72
CA GLU A 129 -3.85 14.91 14.81
C GLU A 129 -3.69 16.37 14.35
N ASP A 130 -3.09 16.59 13.17
CA ASP A 130 -2.94 17.92 12.58
C ASP A 130 -4.30 18.59 12.33
N LYS A 131 -5.27 17.83 11.77
CA LYS A 131 -6.65 18.32 11.56
C LYS A 131 -7.32 18.73 12.87
N LYS A 132 -7.10 17.96 13.94
CA LYS A 132 -7.63 18.27 15.28
C LYS A 132 -7.01 19.54 15.86
N ILE A 133 -5.71 19.73 15.69
CA ILE A 133 -5.02 20.95 16.11
C ILE A 133 -5.56 22.16 15.35
N ILE A 134 -5.73 22.05 14.03
CA ILE A 134 -6.30 23.14 13.21
C ILE A 134 -7.70 23.51 13.69
N SER A 135 -8.55 22.51 13.94
CA SER A 135 -9.92 22.74 14.42
C SER A 135 -9.95 23.48 15.76
N THR A 136 -9.24 22.95 16.77
CA THR A 136 -9.18 23.58 18.10
C THR A 136 -8.60 25.00 18.05
N THR A 137 -7.55 25.21 17.24
CA THR A 137 -6.94 26.53 17.07
C THR A 137 -7.90 27.52 16.39
N SER A 138 -8.63 27.08 15.35
CA SER A 138 -9.63 27.89 14.65
C SER A 138 -10.77 28.32 15.58
N ASP A 139 -11.27 27.39 16.39
CA ASP A 139 -12.32 27.67 17.37
C ASP A 139 -11.85 28.61 18.48
N ASP A 140 -10.60 28.45 18.96
CA ASP A 140 -9.99 29.36 19.92
C ASP A 140 -9.84 30.77 19.34
N ILE A 141 -9.39 30.91 18.09
CA ILE A 141 -9.29 32.22 17.39
C ILE A 141 -10.66 32.89 17.35
N LYS A 142 -11.71 32.19 16.88
CA LYS A 142 -13.08 32.73 16.83
C LYS A 142 -13.57 33.18 18.22
N ARG A 143 -13.28 32.40 19.25
CA ARG A 143 -13.64 32.73 20.64
C ARG A 143 -12.91 34.00 21.11
N PHE A 144 -11.61 34.10 20.85
CA PHE A 144 -10.82 35.26 21.27
C PHE A 144 -11.20 36.52 20.51
N GLU A 145 -11.48 36.44 19.21
CA GLU A 145 -11.99 37.56 18.42
C GLU A 145 -13.30 38.10 19.01
N LYS A 146 -14.24 37.20 19.34
CA LYS A 146 -15.50 37.58 19.98
C LYS A 146 -15.28 38.24 21.34
N GLN A 147 -14.42 37.68 22.18
CA GLN A 147 -14.10 38.26 23.49
C GLN A 147 -13.45 39.65 23.39
N VAL A 148 -12.56 39.84 22.40
CA VAL A 148 -11.94 41.14 22.13
C VAL A 148 -12.99 42.15 21.69
N GLU A 149 -13.90 41.77 20.79
CA GLU A 149 -14.95 42.66 20.32
C GLU A 149 -15.93 43.05 21.45
N GLU A 150 -16.36 42.09 22.26
CA GLU A 150 -17.19 42.33 23.45
C GLU A 150 -16.47 43.27 24.45
N CYS A 151 -15.16 43.10 24.63
CA CYS A 151 -14.35 43.96 25.48
C CYS A 151 -14.27 45.39 24.93
N ARG A 152 -14.07 45.56 23.61
CA ARG A 152 -14.02 46.88 22.95
C ARG A 152 -15.36 47.61 23.06
N ILE A 153 -16.47 46.91 22.84
CA ILE A 153 -17.82 47.47 23.01
C ILE A 153 -18.04 47.88 24.47
N GLY A 154 -17.76 46.98 25.41
CA GLY A 154 -17.91 47.27 26.84
C GLY A 154 -17.02 48.42 27.35
N PHE A 155 -15.82 48.57 26.78
CA PHE A 155 -14.94 49.69 27.05
C PHE A 155 -15.55 51.01 26.55
N LYS A 156 -16.03 51.04 25.30
CA LYS A 156 -16.68 52.21 24.70
C LYS A 156 -17.93 52.63 25.48
N ASP A 157 -18.80 51.67 25.82
CA ASP A 157 -20.00 51.92 26.62
C ASP A 157 -19.68 52.52 28.01
N LYS A 158 -18.63 52.02 28.67
CA LYS A 158 -18.18 52.57 29.96
C LYS A 158 -17.62 53.99 29.79
N GLN A 159 -16.84 54.23 28.74
CA GLN A 159 -16.31 55.56 28.45
C GLN A 159 -17.45 56.57 28.22
N ASP A 160 -18.45 56.20 27.43
CA ASP A 160 -19.62 57.04 27.15
C ASP A 160 -20.45 57.31 28.41
N LYS A 161 -20.68 56.30 29.26
CA LYS A 161 -21.36 56.47 30.55
C LYS A 161 -20.62 57.43 31.48
N ILE A 162 -19.28 57.33 31.55
CA ILE A 162 -18.46 58.24 32.37
C ILE A 162 -18.55 59.66 31.83
N TYR A 163 -18.46 59.84 30.51
CA TYR A 163 -18.58 61.14 29.87
C TYR A 163 -19.93 61.80 30.16
N GLN A 164 -21.03 61.07 29.94
CA GLN A 164 -22.39 61.54 30.25
C GLN A 164 -22.54 61.93 31.72
N ARG A 165 -22.02 61.11 32.65
CA ARG A 165 -22.07 61.39 34.08
C ARG A 165 -21.28 62.65 34.46
N LYS A 166 -20.10 62.86 33.88
CA LYS A 166 -19.29 64.07 34.11
C LYS A 166 -20.00 65.32 33.58
N SER A 167 -20.61 65.24 32.39
CA SER A 167 -21.38 66.34 31.81
C SER A 167 -22.61 66.69 32.65
N ALA A 168 -23.36 65.69 33.12
CA ALA A 168 -24.50 65.90 34.01
C ALA A 168 -24.11 66.49 35.37
N LEU A 169 -22.96 66.10 35.93
CA LEU A 169 -22.42 66.71 37.14
C LEU A 169 -22.06 68.18 36.93
N LYS A 170 -21.36 68.52 35.84
CA LYS A 170 -21.04 69.92 35.50
C LYS A 170 -22.29 70.79 35.33
N ALA A 171 -23.33 70.26 34.69
CA ALA A 171 -24.58 70.98 34.51
C ALA A 171 -25.36 71.25 35.81
N ARG A 172 -25.03 70.53 36.90
CA ARG A 172 -25.64 70.72 38.23
C ARG A 172 -24.88 71.68 39.14
N THR A 173 -23.62 71.96 38.82
CA THR A 173 -22.74 72.85 39.60
C THR A 173 -22.55 74.24 38.98
N GLN A 174 -23.17 74.50 37.83
CA GLN A 174 -23.39 75.84 37.27
C GLN A 174 -24.80 76.31 37.57
#